data_AF-A0A9Q4EIU6-F1
#
_entry.id   AF-A0A9Q4EIU6-F1
#
_cell.length_a   1.000
_cell.length_b   1.000
_cell.length_c   1.000
_cell.angle_alpha   90.00
_cell.angle_beta   90.00
_cell.angle_gamma   90.00
#
_symmetry.space_group_name_H-M   'P 1'
#
loop_
_entity.id
_entity.type
_entity.pdbx_description
1 polymer ?
#
loop_
_entity_poly.entity_id
_entity_poly.type
_entity_poly.pdbx_seq_one_letter_code
_entity_poly.pdbx_strand_id
1 'polypeptide(L)' 'MGVDVNVIFQIAGVGIVVAFLHTILDQMGKKEYAQWVTLLGFIYILFMVATIVDDLFKKIKAVFLFQG' A
#
# COMPACT_ATOMS: atom_id res chain seq x y z
N MET A 1 13.23 10.99 -13.23
CA MET A 1 11.91 10.43 -13.57
C MET A 1 11.87 8.96 -13.17
N GLY A 2 11.68 8.62 -11.88
CA GLY A 2 11.79 7.21 -11.46
C GLY A 2 11.15 6.84 -10.11
N VAL A 3 10.64 7.82 -9.35
CA VAL A 3 10.02 7.55 -8.05
C VAL A 3 8.56 7.13 -8.23
N ASP A 4 7.82 7.79 -9.12
CA ASP A 4 6.36 7.59 -9.26
C ASP A 4 6.01 6.21 -9.82
N VAL A 5 6.79 5.73 -10.79
CA VAL A 5 6.51 4.44 -11.46
C VAL A 5 6.83 3.26 -10.53
N ASN A 6 7.90 3.35 -9.74
CA ASN A 6 8.29 2.27 -8.82
C ASN A 6 7.22 2.02 -7.74
N VAL A 7 6.63 3.10 -7.19
CA VAL A 7 5.55 3.00 -6.20
C VAL A 7 4.31 2.33 -6.81
N ILE A 8 3.94 2.70 -8.03
CA ILE A 8 2.80 2.09 -8.73
C ILE A 8 3.04 0.59 -8.94
N PHE A 9 4.23 0.20 -9.40
CA PHE A 9 4.59 -1.21 -9.55
C PHE A 9 4.59 -1.97 -8.23
N GLN A 10 5.05 -1.35 -7.13
CA GLN A 10 5.03 -1.96 -5.81
C GLN A 10 3.60 -2.21 -5.33
N ILE A 11 2.69 -1.24 -5.47
CA ILE A 11 1.27 -1.40 -5.11
C ILE A 11 0.62 -2.48 -5.98
N ALA A 12 0.88 -2.48 -7.29
CA ALA A 12 0.36 -3.50 -8.21
C ALA A 12 0.86 -4.91 -7.84
N GLY A 13 2.15 -5.05 -7.50
CA GLY A 13 2.73 -6.33 -7.07
C GLY A 13 2.07 -6.86 -5.79
N VAL A 14 1.84 -5.99 -4.79
CA VAL A 14 1.12 -6.37 -3.57
C VAL A 14 -0.31 -6.79 -3.90
N GLY A 15 -1.01 -6.06 -4.78
CA GLY A 15 -2.35 -6.41 -5.23
C GLY A 15 -2.43 -7.79 -5.88
N ILE A 16 -1.45 -8.13 -6.74
CA ILE A 16 -1.35 -9.45 -7.36
C ILE A 16 -1.17 -10.54 -6.30
N VAL A 17 -0.23 -10.36 -5.36
CA VAL A 17 0.02 -11.34 -4.28
C VAL A 17 -1.23 -11.55 -3.42
N VAL A 18 -1.91 -10.47 -3.04
CA VAL A 18 -3.14 -10.52 -2.24
C VAL A 18 -4.25 -11.29 -3.00
N ALA A 19 -4.41 -11.02 -4.29
CA ALA A 19 -5.40 -11.74 -5.12
C ALA A 19 -5.08 -13.24 -5.20
N PHE A 20 -3.81 -13.60 -5.42
CA PHE A 20 -3.39 -15.00 -5.40
C PHE A 20 -3.67 -15.68 -4.06
N LEU A 21 -3.32 -15.03 -2.94
CA LEU A 21 -3.59 -15.57 -1.60
C LEU A 21 -5.09 -15.74 -1.33
N HIS A 22 -5.91 -14.77 -1.74
CA HIS A 22 -7.36 -14.88 -1.66
C HIS A 22 -7.86 -16.11 -2.42
N THR A 23 -7.48 -16.27 -3.69
CA THR A 23 -7.90 -17.41 -4.52
C THR A 23 -7.47 -18.75 -3.91
N ILE A 24 -6.25 -18.84 -3.38
CA ILE A 24 -5.74 -20.06 -2.74
C ILE A 24 -6.54 -20.38 -1.47
N LEU A 25 -6.79 -19.39 -0.61
CA LEU A 25 -7.57 -19.58 0.62
C LEU A 25 -9.02 -19.98 0.33
N ASP A 26 -9.63 -19.38 -0.68
CA ASP A 26 -10.99 -19.73 -1.11
C ASP A 26 -11.05 -21.17 -1.64
N GLN A 27 -10.06 -21.58 -2.46
CA GLN A 27 -9.95 -22.96 -2.93
C GLN A 27 -9.73 -23.99 -1.81
N MET A 28 -9.09 -23.59 -0.70
CA MET A 28 -8.94 -24.43 0.50
C MET A 28 -10.21 -24.46 1.38
N GLY A 29 -11.30 -23.82 0.95
CA GLY A 29 -12.54 -23.70 1.73
C GLY A 29 -12.44 -22.73 2.91
N LYS A 30 -11.38 -21.91 2.98
CA LYS A 30 -11.11 -20.95 4.05
C LYS A 30 -11.58 -19.54 3.67
N LYS A 31 -12.85 -19.42 3.26
CA LYS A 31 -13.48 -18.18 2.77
C LYS A 31 -13.34 -16.99 3.72
N GLU A 32 -13.52 -17.21 5.01
CA GLU A 32 -13.39 -16.16 6.01
C GLU A 32 -11.98 -15.56 5.99
N TYR A 33 -10.95 -16.40 5.94
CA TYR A 33 -9.56 -15.95 5.86
C TYR A 33 -9.23 -15.27 4.54
N ALA A 34 -9.79 -15.73 3.42
CA ALA A 34 -9.60 -15.09 2.12
C ALA A 34 -10.07 -13.62 2.17
N GLN A 35 -11.25 -13.38 2.74
CA GLN A 35 -11.79 -12.02 2.92
C GLN A 35 -10.87 -11.14 3.78
N TRP A 36 -10.36 -11.69 4.90
CA TRP A 36 -9.43 -10.97 5.79
C TRP A 36 -8.13 -10.61 5.09
N VAL A 37 -7.59 -11.48 4.23
CA VAL A 37 -6.37 -11.19 3.46
C VAL A 37 -6.58 -10.03 2.50
N THR A 38 -7.70 -9.97 1.80
CA THR A 38 -8.03 -8.83 0.93
C THR A 38 -8.11 -7.52 1.71
N LEU A 39 -8.76 -7.54 2.88
CA LEU A 39 -8.89 -6.39 3.77
C LEU A 39 -7.53 -5.90 4.29
N LEU A 40 -6.69 -6.82 4.76
CA LEU A 40 -5.34 -6.51 5.24
C LEU A 40 -4.45 -5.99 4.11
N GLY A 41 -4.54 -6.57 2.92
CA GLY A 41 -3.84 -6.09 1.74
C GLY A 41 -4.23 -4.66 1.39
N PHE A 42 -5.53 -4.34 1.45
CA PHE A 42 -6.02 -2.99 1.22
C PHE A 42 -5.52 -2.00 2.29
N ILE A 43 -5.60 -2.36 3.57
CA ILE A 43 -5.10 -1.54 4.67
C ILE A 43 -3.59 -1.26 4.50
N TYR A 44 -2.81 -2.27 4.13
CA TYR A 44 -1.38 -2.11 3.87
C TYR A 44 -1.09 -1.10 2.74
N ILE A 45 -1.85 -1.16 1.64
CA ILE A 45 -1.72 -0.18 0.55
C ILE A 45 -2.05 1.23 1.03
N LEU A 46 -3.10 1.39 1.84
CA LEU A 46 -3.44 2.70 2.44
C LEU A 46 -2.31 3.23 3.32
N PHE A 47 -1.64 2.39 4.11
CA PHE A 47 -0.48 2.80 4.90
C PHE A 47 0.67 3.29 4.01
N MET A 48 0.94 2.61 2.90
CA MET A 48 1.96 3.04 1.94
C MET A 48 1.65 4.44 1.38
N VAL A 49 0.39 4.69 1.03
CA VAL A 49 -0.06 6.02 0.58
C VAL A 49 0.08 7.06 1.70
N ALA A 50 -0.30 6.71 2.93
CA ALA A 50 -0.17 7.60 4.09
C ALA A 50 1.29 8.00 4.35
N THR A 51 2.26 7.09 4.20
CA THR A 51 3.68 7.41 4.32
C THR A 51 4.15 8.39 3.25
N ILE A 52 3.69 8.25 2.01
CA ILE A 52 4.02 9.19 0.92
C ILE A 52 3.47 10.58 1.24
N VAL A 53 2.25 10.65 1.79
CA VAL A 53 1.63 11.91 2.21
C VAL A 53 2.41 12.53 3.37
N ASP A 54 2.82 11.75 4.37
CA ASP A 54 3.65 12.21 5.49
C ASP A 54 4.99 12.79 5.01
N ASP A 55 5.67 12.11 4.08
CA ASP A 55 6.91 12.61 3.47
C ASP A 55 6.69 13.92 2.71
N LEU A 56 5.56 14.07 2.02
CA LEU A 56 5.20 15.33 1.36
C LEU A 56 5.01 16.45 2.40
N PHE A 57 4.28 16.17 3.48
CA PHE A 57 4.10 17.14 4.57
C PHE A 57 5.43 17.53 5.22
N LYS A 58 6.35 16.57 5.44
CA LYS A 58 7.70 16.85 5.95
C LYS A 58 8.48 17.76 5.01
N LYS A 59 8.40 17.52 3.69
CA LYS A 59 9.05 18.39 2.68
C LYS A 59 8.47 19.81 2.71
N ILE A 60 7.15 19.94 2.80
CA ILE A 60 6.49 21.25 2.94
C ILE A 60 6.99 21.95 4.21
N LYS A 61 6.97 21.26 5.37
CA LYS A 61 7.48 21.80 6.63
C LYS A 61 8.95 22.23 6.50
N ALA A 62 9.80 21.44 5.88
CA ALA A 62 11.22 21.78 5.71
C ALA A 62 11.44 23.02 4.84
N VAL A 63 10.62 23.24 3.81
CA VAL A 63 10.73 24.42 2.95
C VAL A 63 10.16 25.68 3.62
N PHE A 64 9.04 25.56 4.33
CA PHE A 64 8.29 26.71 4.83
C PHE A 64 8.55 27.06 6.31
N LEU A 65 8.99 26.11 7.15
CA LEU A 65 9.26 26.35 8.57
C LEU A 65 10.75 26.56 8.88
N PHE A 66 11.66 26.40 7.91
CA PHE A 66 13.10 26.62 8.08
C PHE A 66 13.57 28.01 7.59
N GLN A 67 12.67 29.00 7.61
CA GLN A 67 13.01 30.41 7.50
C GLN A 67 12.68 31.08 8.84
N GLY A 68 13.63 31.00 9.77
CA GLY A 68 13.56 31.58 11.12
C GLY A 68 14.71 31.12 11.98
#